data_AF-A0A817JCI0-F1
#
_entry.id   AF-A0A817JCI0-F1
#
_cell.length_a   1.000
_cell.length_b   1.000
_cell.length_c   1.000
_cell.angle_alpha   90.00
_cell.angle_beta   90.00
_cell.angle_gamma   90.00
#
_symmetry.space_group_name_H-M   'P 1'
#
loop_
_entity.id
_entity.type
_entity.pdbx_description
1 polymer ?
#
loop_
_entity_poly.entity_id
_entity_poly.type
_entity_poly.pdbx_seq_one_letter_code
_entity_poly.pdbx_strand_id
1 'polypeptide(L)'
;MPVPKSRKRDTKLYDLLEVSPDATNAQIAKAYKTAAMKYHPDRNPDAPAEKFKEISAAYDVLKDEHKKEIYDQYGLEGLKEGMGAQSNGASSLFDLIMGGSSRHQRRHGKPKGESRIIPLKVTLETLYNGETQSVTFTRKIVCHQCKGSGCKEGKKRIHCRACHGQGVRMGISRMGPLTFQQPIQCRECDGEGEIIAHKDKCHLCHGDQIVEEEKNLDVVILPGYSNGKKIKFRAENNQLSGIEPGDVYILIEQEKHPIFERINEHDLLIKMKINLNESLTGFKRTIQHLDGRYVLIEHPPDHPIAPNSMKKVPNQGMTSMETHHTGDLIIQFDVEFPPINFFHHSNIIQKLESILPAKPVLNVASEVNLDEASSMIDHHKEPHSNKHRAQKAYNDTNEENDDDDDQYVDDDDDDDDDTDQPQVHACQTH
;
A
#
# COMPACT_ATOMS: atom_id res chain seq x y z
N MET A 1 -31.51 -64.21 -34.45
CA MET A 1 -30.98 -63.70 -33.17
C MET A 1 -32.08 -62.89 -32.48
N PRO A 2 -32.20 -62.90 -31.15
CA PRO A 2 -33.25 -62.17 -30.45
C PRO A 2 -32.98 -60.66 -30.47
N VAL A 3 -34.04 -59.86 -30.67
CA VAL A 3 -33.97 -58.39 -30.60
C VAL A 3 -33.87 -57.98 -29.12
N PRO A 4 -32.87 -57.19 -28.70
CA PRO A 4 -32.82 -56.67 -27.33
C PRO A 4 -33.99 -55.72 -27.08
N LYS A 5 -34.69 -55.91 -25.95
CA LYS A 5 -35.87 -55.12 -25.56
C LYS A 5 -35.48 -53.65 -25.40
N SER A 6 -36.29 -52.75 -25.93
CA SER A 6 -36.06 -51.30 -25.82
C SER A 6 -36.06 -50.83 -24.37
N ARG A 7 -34.89 -50.42 -23.87
CA ARG A 7 -34.82 -49.50 -22.74
C ARG A 7 -35.42 -48.16 -23.17
N LYS A 8 -36.19 -47.51 -22.29
CA LYS A 8 -36.64 -46.13 -22.54
C LYS A 8 -35.40 -45.22 -22.51
N ARG A 9 -35.18 -44.43 -23.57
CA ARG A 9 -34.19 -43.34 -23.54
C ARG A 9 -34.58 -42.35 -22.44
N ASP A 10 -33.60 -41.80 -21.72
CA ASP A 10 -33.84 -40.67 -20.81
C ASP A 10 -34.08 -39.42 -21.68
N THR A 11 -35.21 -38.75 -21.51
CA THR A 11 -35.60 -37.60 -22.34
C THR A 11 -35.26 -36.26 -21.72
N LYS A 12 -34.89 -36.19 -20.44
CA LYS A 12 -34.84 -34.96 -19.64
C LYS A 12 -34.04 -33.82 -20.27
N LEU A 13 -32.87 -34.12 -20.86
CA LEU A 13 -32.02 -33.09 -21.50
C LEU A 13 -32.59 -32.61 -22.85
N TYR A 14 -33.34 -33.45 -23.54
CA TYR A 14 -34.07 -33.08 -24.75
C TYR A 14 -35.33 -32.27 -24.42
N ASP A 15 -36.06 -32.68 -23.38
CA ASP A 15 -37.24 -31.99 -22.85
C ASP A 15 -36.89 -30.56 -22.37
N LEU A 16 -35.76 -30.39 -21.65
CA LEU A 16 -35.23 -29.09 -21.22
C LEU A 16 -34.88 -28.14 -22.37
N LEU A 17 -34.55 -28.67 -23.55
CA LEU A 17 -34.28 -27.90 -24.75
C LEU A 17 -35.49 -27.80 -25.70
N GLU A 18 -36.67 -28.28 -25.31
CA GLU A 18 -37.89 -28.31 -26.13
C GLU A 18 -37.68 -29.04 -27.49
N VAL A 19 -36.86 -30.11 -27.53
CA VAL A 19 -36.54 -30.90 -28.76
C VAL A 19 -36.84 -32.40 -28.62
N SER A 20 -36.92 -33.10 -29.77
CA SER A 20 -37.03 -34.57 -29.82
C SER A 20 -35.71 -35.26 -29.45
N PRO A 21 -35.73 -36.45 -28.80
CA PRO A 21 -34.57 -37.33 -28.65
C PRO A 21 -33.91 -37.77 -29.96
N ASP A 22 -34.58 -37.63 -31.11
CA ASP A 22 -34.03 -37.90 -32.44
C ASP A 22 -33.48 -36.63 -33.13
N ALA A 23 -33.30 -35.54 -32.38
CA ALA A 23 -32.83 -34.26 -32.93
C ALA A 23 -31.35 -34.30 -33.34
N THR A 24 -31.08 -33.70 -34.50
CA THR A 24 -29.73 -33.44 -35.01
C THR A 24 -29.04 -32.35 -34.18
N ASN A 25 -27.71 -32.37 -34.15
CA ASN A 25 -26.93 -31.41 -33.37
C ASN A 25 -27.14 -29.95 -33.86
N ALA A 26 -27.54 -29.76 -35.13
CA ALA A 26 -27.95 -28.47 -35.67
C ALA A 26 -29.31 -27.98 -35.12
N GLN A 27 -30.28 -28.88 -34.91
CA GLN A 27 -31.56 -28.57 -34.26
C GLN A 27 -31.35 -28.26 -32.78
N ILE A 28 -30.54 -29.06 -32.09
CA ILE A 28 -30.16 -28.87 -30.67
C ILE A 28 -29.48 -27.50 -30.49
N ALA A 29 -28.52 -27.13 -31.34
CA ALA A 29 -27.87 -25.82 -31.29
C ALA A 29 -28.79 -24.64 -31.66
N LYS A 30 -29.82 -24.87 -32.51
CA LYS A 30 -30.85 -23.85 -32.81
C LYS A 30 -31.79 -23.66 -31.61
N ALA A 31 -32.23 -24.74 -30.99
CA ALA A 31 -33.08 -24.71 -29.81
C ALA A 31 -32.37 -24.04 -28.62
N TYR A 32 -31.11 -24.42 -28.34
CA TYR A 32 -30.29 -23.75 -27.33
C TYR A 32 -30.18 -22.24 -27.56
N LYS A 33 -29.97 -21.77 -28.80
CA LYS A 33 -29.93 -20.32 -29.09
C LYS A 33 -31.26 -19.62 -28.78
N THR A 34 -32.39 -20.23 -29.14
CA THR A 34 -33.72 -19.68 -28.85
C THR A 34 -33.99 -19.64 -27.34
N ALA A 35 -33.72 -20.74 -26.64
CA ALA A 35 -33.91 -20.87 -25.20
C ALA A 35 -32.97 -19.93 -24.41
N ALA A 36 -31.69 -19.85 -24.80
CA ALA A 36 -30.73 -18.93 -24.22
C ALA A 36 -31.17 -17.48 -24.37
N MET A 37 -31.73 -17.06 -25.51
CA MET A 37 -32.29 -15.70 -25.66
C MET A 37 -33.55 -15.45 -24.82
N LYS A 38 -34.39 -16.48 -24.61
CA LYS A 38 -35.63 -16.44 -23.80
C LYS A 38 -35.35 -16.32 -22.29
N TYR A 39 -34.25 -16.91 -21.82
CA TYR A 39 -33.88 -16.99 -20.39
C TYR A 39 -32.57 -16.24 -20.03
N HIS A 40 -32.06 -15.35 -20.89
CA HIS A 40 -30.82 -14.61 -20.61
C HIS A 40 -31.06 -13.55 -19.51
N PRO A 41 -30.28 -13.54 -18.40
CA PRO A 41 -30.58 -12.67 -17.25
C PRO A 41 -30.50 -11.17 -17.56
N ASP A 42 -29.65 -10.76 -18.49
CA ASP A 42 -29.50 -9.36 -18.94
C ASP A 42 -30.66 -8.87 -19.85
N ARG A 43 -31.44 -9.80 -20.42
CA ARG A 43 -32.58 -9.48 -21.31
C ARG A 43 -33.95 -9.76 -20.70
N ASN A 44 -34.01 -10.61 -19.68
CA ASN A 44 -35.25 -11.04 -19.06
C ASN A 44 -35.03 -11.23 -17.55
N PRO A 45 -34.93 -10.14 -16.76
CA PRO A 45 -34.50 -10.19 -15.35
C PRO A 45 -35.44 -11.01 -14.45
N ASP A 46 -36.72 -11.07 -14.79
CA ASP A 46 -37.75 -11.83 -14.07
C ASP A 46 -37.73 -13.34 -14.39
N ALA A 47 -36.88 -13.77 -15.34
CA ALA A 47 -36.76 -15.17 -15.70
C ALA A 47 -35.92 -15.95 -14.67
N PRO A 48 -36.33 -17.16 -14.25
CA PRO A 48 -35.59 -17.94 -13.26
C PRO A 48 -34.23 -18.35 -13.81
N ALA A 49 -33.17 -17.73 -13.28
CA ALA A 49 -31.78 -17.92 -13.71
C ALA A 49 -31.28 -19.38 -13.59
N GLU A 50 -31.96 -20.21 -12.82
CA GLU A 50 -31.71 -21.66 -12.73
C GLU A 50 -32.00 -22.37 -14.05
N LYS A 51 -33.10 -22.04 -14.75
CA LYS A 51 -33.42 -22.63 -16.05
C LYS A 51 -32.37 -22.35 -17.10
N PHE A 52 -31.74 -21.16 -17.07
CA PHE A 52 -30.63 -20.84 -17.96
C PHE A 52 -29.42 -21.78 -17.72
N LYS A 53 -29.12 -22.13 -16.47
CA LYS A 53 -28.07 -23.11 -16.14
C LYS A 53 -28.43 -24.52 -16.62
N GLU A 54 -29.67 -24.95 -16.39
CA GLU A 54 -30.18 -26.26 -16.84
C GLU A 54 -30.09 -26.40 -18.37
N ILE A 55 -30.53 -25.37 -19.10
CA ILE A 55 -30.47 -25.29 -20.57
C ILE A 55 -29.02 -25.31 -21.08
N SER A 56 -28.10 -24.62 -20.42
CA SER A 56 -26.66 -24.68 -20.77
C SER A 56 -26.04 -26.04 -20.49
N ALA A 57 -26.34 -26.66 -19.34
CA ALA A 57 -25.84 -28.00 -18.99
C ALA A 57 -26.38 -29.07 -19.94
N ALA A 58 -27.66 -29.02 -20.30
CA ALA A 58 -28.26 -29.90 -21.31
C ALA A 58 -27.56 -29.75 -22.68
N TYR A 59 -27.27 -28.52 -23.10
CA TYR A 59 -26.55 -28.27 -24.35
C TYR A 59 -25.10 -28.79 -24.32
N ASP A 60 -24.34 -28.59 -23.23
CA ASP A 60 -22.94 -29.05 -23.14
C ASP A 60 -22.78 -30.59 -23.08
N VAL A 61 -23.85 -31.32 -22.76
CA VAL A 61 -23.95 -32.78 -22.92
C VAL A 61 -24.37 -33.15 -24.35
N LEU A 62 -25.47 -32.58 -24.87
CA LEU A 62 -26.08 -32.99 -26.14
C LEU A 62 -25.36 -32.44 -27.41
N LYS A 63 -24.44 -31.48 -27.25
CA LYS A 63 -23.57 -30.95 -28.32
C LYS A 63 -22.41 -31.88 -28.66
N ASP A 64 -21.92 -32.63 -27.68
CA ASP A 64 -20.76 -33.51 -27.76
C ASP A 64 -21.25 -34.92 -28.12
N GLU A 65 -20.87 -35.42 -29.29
CA GLU A 65 -21.41 -36.66 -29.87
C GLU A 65 -21.15 -37.89 -28.99
N HIS A 66 -19.99 -37.94 -28.31
CA HIS A 66 -19.63 -39.02 -27.41
C HIS A 66 -20.39 -38.93 -26.06
N LYS A 67 -20.58 -37.74 -25.51
CA LYS A 67 -21.42 -37.56 -24.31
C LYS A 67 -22.90 -37.82 -24.59
N LYS A 68 -23.38 -37.41 -25.76
CA LYS A 68 -24.74 -37.68 -26.24
C LYS A 68 -24.98 -39.18 -26.37
N GLU A 69 -24.04 -39.93 -26.97
CA GLU A 69 -24.14 -41.39 -27.06
C GLU A 69 -24.20 -42.06 -25.67
N ILE A 70 -23.34 -41.64 -24.73
CA ILE A 70 -23.38 -42.15 -23.34
C ILE A 70 -24.73 -41.84 -22.67
N TYR A 71 -25.26 -40.63 -22.85
CA TYR A 71 -26.57 -40.23 -22.31
C TYR A 71 -27.74 -41.00 -22.96
N ASP A 72 -27.72 -41.20 -24.28
CA ASP A 72 -28.76 -41.94 -25.01
C ASP A 72 -28.78 -43.44 -24.66
N GLN A 73 -27.61 -44.03 -24.34
CA GLN A 73 -27.48 -45.44 -23.97
C GLN A 73 -27.71 -45.73 -22.47
N TYR A 74 -27.30 -44.81 -21.58
CA TYR A 74 -27.22 -45.05 -20.13
C TYR A 74 -27.85 -43.95 -19.25
N GLY A 75 -28.45 -42.91 -19.84
CA GLY A 75 -29.07 -41.80 -19.11
C GLY A 75 -28.07 -40.94 -18.32
N LEU A 76 -28.60 -40.15 -17.36
CA LEU A 76 -27.77 -39.29 -16.50
C LEU A 76 -26.78 -40.08 -15.63
N GLU A 77 -27.09 -41.34 -15.30
CA GLU A 77 -26.26 -42.17 -14.43
C GLU A 77 -25.02 -42.70 -15.15
N GLY A 78 -25.13 -43.12 -16.42
CA GLY A 78 -23.95 -43.51 -17.20
C GLY A 78 -22.98 -42.37 -17.48
N LEU A 79 -23.46 -41.12 -17.56
CA LEU A 79 -22.60 -39.94 -17.66
C LEU A 79 -21.79 -39.69 -16.37
N LYS A 80 -22.23 -40.25 -15.23
CA LYS A 80 -21.55 -40.18 -13.93
C LYS A 80 -20.51 -41.30 -13.79
N GLU A 81 -20.80 -42.52 -14.25
CA GLU A 81 -19.88 -43.66 -14.14
C GLU A 81 -18.86 -43.74 -15.29
N GLY A 82 -19.22 -43.33 -16.51
CA GLY A 82 -18.32 -43.32 -17.68
C GLY A 82 -17.21 -42.27 -17.65
N MET A 83 -17.19 -41.38 -16.65
CA MET A 83 -16.24 -40.27 -16.51
C MET A 83 -15.11 -40.59 -15.52
N GLY A 84 -14.53 -41.79 -15.65
CA GLY A 84 -13.41 -42.25 -14.83
C GLY A 84 -12.14 -41.41 -15.03
N ALA A 85 -11.70 -40.72 -13.98
CA ALA A 85 -10.35 -40.16 -13.76
C ALA A 85 -9.75 -39.16 -14.78
N GLN A 86 -10.41 -38.83 -15.90
CA GLN A 86 -9.84 -37.93 -16.91
C GLN A 86 -10.79 -36.84 -17.44
N SER A 87 -11.81 -36.45 -16.66
CA SER A 87 -12.70 -35.32 -17.00
C SER A 87 -13.28 -34.65 -15.74
N ASN A 88 -12.79 -33.46 -15.40
CA ASN A 88 -13.32 -32.63 -14.31
C ASN A 88 -14.62 -31.91 -14.74
N GLY A 89 -15.61 -32.64 -15.25
CA GLY A 89 -16.73 -32.06 -16.00
C GLY A 89 -18.06 -32.81 -15.98
N ALA A 90 -18.26 -33.79 -15.07
CA ALA A 90 -19.54 -34.50 -14.92
C ALA A 90 -20.02 -34.55 -13.46
N SER A 91 -19.23 -35.13 -12.55
CA SER A 91 -19.49 -35.08 -11.10
C SER A 91 -19.56 -33.64 -10.59
N SER A 92 -18.53 -32.85 -10.89
CA SER A 92 -18.49 -31.41 -10.57
C SER A 92 -19.55 -30.58 -11.32
N LEU A 93 -20.27 -31.12 -12.30
CA LEU A 93 -21.35 -30.40 -12.98
C LEU A 93 -22.66 -30.45 -12.18
N PHE A 94 -22.94 -31.56 -11.50
CA PHE A 94 -24.15 -31.72 -10.69
C PHE A 94 -24.02 -30.98 -9.34
N ASP A 95 -22.85 -31.05 -8.70
CA ASP A 95 -22.56 -30.32 -7.46
C ASP A 95 -22.53 -28.79 -7.67
N LEU A 96 -22.19 -28.33 -8.89
CA LEU A 96 -22.25 -26.91 -9.29
C LEU A 96 -23.70 -26.41 -9.52
N ILE A 97 -24.64 -27.33 -9.75
CA ILE A 97 -26.07 -27.03 -9.92
C ILE A 97 -26.81 -27.07 -8.58
N MET A 98 -26.58 -28.10 -7.75
CA MET A 98 -27.31 -28.35 -6.49
C MET A 98 -26.73 -27.66 -5.23
N GLY A 99 -25.97 -26.57 -5.41
CA GLY A 99 -25.60 -25.66 -4.33
C GLY A 99 -24.20 -25.88 -3.73
N GLY A 100 -23.18 -25.31 -4.38
CA GLY A 100 -21.80 -25.30 -3.89
C GLY A 100 -21.00 -24.09 -4.36
N SER A 101 -20.46 -23.31 -3.42
CA SER A 101 -19.71 -22.08 -3.69
C SER A 101 -18.41 -22.31 -4.50
N SER A 102 -18.32 -21.81 -5.73
CA SER A 102 -17.02 -21.54 -6.39
C SER A 102 -17.08 -20.58 -7.60
N ARG A 103 -16.83 -19.29 -7.35
CA ARG A 103 -16.33 -18.37 -8.39
C ARG A 103 -14.80 -18.48 -8.46
N HIS A 104 -14.23 -19.24 -9.39
CA HIS A 104 -12.91 -18.92 -10.01
C HIS A 104 -12.53 -19.85 -11.19
N GLN A 105 -12.81 -19.40 -12.41
CA GLN A 105 -12.19 -19.96 -13.62
C GLN A 105 -10.78 -19.37 -13.78
N ARG A 106 -9.76 -19.97 -13.16
CA ARG A 106 -8.36 -19.49 -13.29
C ARG A 106 -7.81 -19.83 -14.68
N ARG A 107 -7.36 -18.81 -15.41
CA ARG A 107 -6.57 -18.96 -16.65
C ARG A 107 -5.26 -19.69 -16.34
N HIS A 108 -4.89 -20.66 -17.19
CA HIS A 108 -3.51 -21.16 -17.30
C HIS A 108 -2.61 -20.11 -17.97
N GLY A 109 -2.32 -19.03 -17.27
CA GLY A 109 -1.08 -18.28 -17.49
C GLY A 109 0.09 -19.02 -16.83
N LYS A 110 1.33 -18.67 -17.18
CA LYS A 110 2.47 -19.01 -16.32
C LYS A 110 2.27 -18.33 -14.95
N PRO A 111 2.82 -18.88 -13.86
CA PRO A 111 2.91 -18.14 -12.61
C PRO A 111 3.65 -16.82 -12.86
N LYS A 112 3.07 -15.71 -12.41
CA LYS A 112 3.71 -14.39 -12.43
C LYS A 112 4.32 -14.11 -11.05
N GLY A 113 5.55 -13.61 -11.06
CA GLY A 113 6.26 -13.17 -9.87
C GLY A 113 5.57 -12.01 -9.16
N GLU A 114 5.86 -11.89 -7.88
CA GLU A 114 5.35 -10.83 -7.00
C GLU A 114 5.73 -9.44 -7.54
N SER A 115 4.89 -8.43 -7.26
CA SER A 115 5.15 -7.06 -7.71
C SER A 115 5.73 -6.22 -6.57
N ARG A 116 6.79 -5.45 -6.87
CA ARG A 116 7.49 -4.60 -5.91
C ARG A 116 6.94 -3.18 -5.98
N ILE A 117 6.83 -2.51 -4.82
CA ILE A 117 6.62 -1.06 -4.72
C ILE A 117 7.95 -0.43 -4.30
N ILE A 118 8.33 0.68 -4.93
CA ILE A 118 9.51 1.47 -4.59
C ILE A 118 9.04 2.91 -4.38
N PRO A 119 9.23 3.52 -3.19
CA PRO A 119 8.94 4.94 -3.00
C PRO A 119 9.99 5.79 -3.71
N LEU A 120 9.54 6.79 -4.45
CA LEU A 120 10.33 7.87 -5.01
C LEU A 120 9.88 9.16 -4.33
N LYS A 121 10.79 9.78 -3.58
CA LYS A 121 10.58 11.09 -2.96
C LYS A 121 10.68 12.19 -4.01
N VAL A 122 9.72 13.09 -4.03
CA VAL A 122 9.61 14.16 -5.03
C VAL A 122 9.24 15.48 -4.36
N THR A 123 9.95 16.55 -4.71
CA THR A 123 9.68 17.90 -4.19
C THR A 123 8.44 18.52 -4.84
N LEU A 124 7.89 19.57 -4.24
CA LEU A 124 6.64 20.18 -4.71
C LEU A 124 6.84 20.95 -6.03
N GLU A 125 8.04 21.49 -6.25
CA GLU A 125 8.50 22.13 -7.47
C GLU A 125 8.59 21.13 -8.64
N THR A 126 9.15 19.93 -8.40
CA THR A 126 9.16 18.85 -9.41
C THR A 126 7.73 18.40 -9.75
N LEU A 127 6.82 18.32 -8.77
CA LEU A 127 5.40 18.03 -9.03
C LEU A 127 4.67 19.17 -9.76
N TYR A 128 5.18 20.41 -9.71
CA TYR A 128 4.58 21.56 -10.39
C TYR A 128 5.06 21.69 -11.84
N ASN A 129 6.39 21.67 -12.05
CA ASN A 129 7.02 21.90 -13.34
C ASN A 129 7.14 20.64 -14.21
N GLY A 130 7.15 19.46 -13.59
CA GLY A 130 7.47 18.18 -14.24
C GLY A 130 8.98 17.98 -14.41
N GLU A 131 9.43 16.73 -14.33
CA GLU A 131 10.84 16.34 -14.44
C GLU A 131 10.94 14.87 -14.87
N THR A 132 12.13 14.42 -15.32
CA THR A 132 12.43 13.00 -15.46
C THR A 132 13.53 12.62 -14.47
N GLN A 133 13.20 11.78 -13.50
CA GLN A 133 14.11 11.34 -12.44
C GLN A 133 14.47 9.86 -12.63
N SER A 134 15.76 9.52 -12.61
CA SER A 134 16.23 8.15 -12.77
C SER A 134 16.29 7.42 -11.41
N VAL A 135 15.60 6.29 -11.30
CA VAL A 135 15.59 5.44 -10.10
C VAL A 135 16.41 4.18 -10.33
N THR A 136 17.55 4.07 -9.66
CA THR A 136 18.37 2.85 -9.61
C THR A 136 17.83 1.88 -8.56
N PHE A 137 17.68 0.60 -8.91
CA PHE A 137 17.38 -0.45 -7.94
C PHE A 137 18.03 -1.78 -8.33
N THR A 138 18.40 -2.59 -7.33
CA THR A 138 18.86 -3.97 -7.54
C THR A 138 17.69 -4.92 -7.73
N ARG A 139 17.86 -5.86 -8.67
CA ARG A 139 16.93 -6.96 -8.95
C ARG A 139 17.69 -8.26 -9.21
N LYS A 140 16.98 -9.38 -9.07
CA LYS A 140 17.48 -10.72 -9.42
C LYS A 140 17.04 -11.07 -10.84
N ILE A 141 17.98 -11.39 -11.71
CA ILE A 141 17.71 -11.87 -13.07
C ILE A 141 18.19 -13.31 -13.23
N VAL A 142 17.68 -14.03 -14.24
CA VAL A 142 18.24 -15.34 -14.61
C VAL A 142 19.65 -15.15 -15.16
N CYS A 143 20.62 -15.92 -14.65
CA CYS A 143 22.04 -15.77 -14.99
C CYS A 143 22.26 -15.91 -16.51
N HIS A 144 22.75 -14.84 -17.15
CA HIS A 144 22.86 -14.75 -18.60
C HIS A 144 23.86 -15.73 -19.22
N GLN A 145 24.92 -16.11 -18.48
CA GLN A 145 25.88 -17.14 -18.92
C GLN A 145 25.24 -18.53 -18.94
N CYS A 146 24.73 -19.02 -17.81
CA CYS A 146 24.22 -20.39 -17.71
C CYS A 146 22.75 -20.54 -18.15
N LYS A 147 22.07 -19.43 -18.47
CA LYS A 147 20.65 -19.34 -18.89
C LYS A 147 19.72 -20.10 -17.94
N GLY A 148 19.98 -19.98 -16.64
CA GLY A 148 19.21 -20.63 -15.58
C GLY A 148 19.53 -22.11 -15.34
N SER A 149 20.53 -22.71 -16.00
CA SER A 149 20.92 -24.11 -15.71
C SER A 149 21.67 -24.27 -14.38
N GLY A 150 22.49 -23.28 -14.02
CA GLY A 150 23.43 -23.30 -12.89
C GLY A 150 24.82 -23.87 -13.24
N CYS A 151 24.94 -24.51 -14.40
CA CYS A 151 26.17 -25.15 -14.89
C CYS A 151 27.03 -24.22 -15.76
N LYS A 152 28.28 -24.64 -16.03
CA LYS A 152 29.07 -24.14 -17.17
C LYS A 152 28.48 -24.65 -18.49
N GLU A 153 28.81 -23.98 -19.60
CA GLU A 153 28.32 -24.37 -20.93
C GLU A 153 28.68 -25.83 -21.27
N GLY A 154 27.75 -26.54 -21.91
CA GLY A 154 27.87 -27.96 -22.25
C GLY A 154 27.79 -28.94 -21.06
N LYS A 155 27.86 -28.47 -19.81
CA LYS A 155 27.73 -29.32 -18.61
C LYS A 155 26.28 -29.47 -18.19
N LYS A 156 25.93 -30.67 -17.71
CA LYS A 156 24.61 -31.02 -17.18
C LYS A 156 24.67 -31.24 -15.68
N ARG A 157 23.55 -31.02 -15.01
CA ARG A 157 23.28 -31.56 -13.67
C ARG A 157 23.42 -33.09 -13.71
N ILE A 158 23.84 -33.68 -12.58
CA ILE A 158 23.96 -35.14 -12.42
C ILE A 158 22.96 -35.59 -11.35
N HIS A 159 22.36 -36.76 -11.50
CA HIS A 159 21.43 -37.27 -10.50
C HIS A 159 22.13 -37.42 -9.14
N CYS A 160 21.47 -36.95 -8.08
CA CYS A 160 21.94 -37.08 -6.71
C CYS A 160 22.08 -38.57 -6.38
N ARG A 161 23.31 -39.04 -6.16
CA ARG A 161 23.65 -40.44 -5.86
C ARG A 161 22.96 -40.95 -4.59
N ALA A 162 22.52 -40.03 -3.75
CA ALA A 162 22.06 -40.22 -2.40
C ALA A 162 20.56 -40.47 -2.26
N CYS A 163 19.78 -40.00 -3.23
CA CYS A 163 18.35 -40.29 -3.39
C CYS A 163 18.03 -40.88 -4.78
N HIS A 164 19.04 -41.24 -5.57
CA HIS A 164 18.92 -41.77 -6.93
C HIS A 164 17.97 -40.95 -7.84
N GLY A 165 18.02 -39.62 -7.75
CA GLY A 165 17.13 -38.72 -8.49
C GLY A 165 15.79 -38.38 -7.83
N GLN A 166 15.38 -39.06 -6.74
CA GLN A 166 14.02 -38.96 -6.18
C GLN A 166 13.74 -37.70 -5.32
N GLY A 167 14.74 -36.86 -5.04
CA GLY A 167 14.62 -35.67 -4.17
C GLY A 167 14.43 -35.95 -2.68
N VAL A 168 13.83 -37.09 -2.30
CA VAL A 168 13.61 -37.54 -0.91
C VAL A 168 14.39 -38.80 -0.58
N ARG A 169 14.61 -39.07 0.71
CA ARG A 169 15.05 -40.38 1.24
C ARG A 169 14.07 -40.87 2.30
N MET A 170 13.91 -42.18 2.44
CA MET A 170 13.09 -42.76 3.52
C MET A 170 13.79 -42.61 4.87
N GLY A 171 13.32 -41.67 5.68
CA GLY A 171 13.81 -41.42 7.03
C GLY A 171 12.96 -42.14 8.07
N ILE A 172 13.62 -42.70 9.08
CA ILE A 172 12.94 -43.41 10.17
C ILE A 172 12.65 -42.43 11.31
N SER A 173 11.37 -42.19 11.58
CA SER A 173 10.89 -41.37 12.69
C SER A 173 10.35 -42.25 13.81
N ARG A 174 10.79 -42.03 15.04
CA ARG A 174 10.30 -42.76 16.23
C ARG A 174 9.39 -41.85 17.04
N MET A 175 8.10 -42.16 17.06
CA MET A 175 7.12 -41.52 17.93
C MET A 175 6.82 -42.49 19.07
N GLY A 176 7.62 -42.40 20.13
CA GLY A 176 7.59 -43.36 21.23
C GLY A 176 7.99 -44.78 20.76
N PRO A 177 7.25 -45.84 21.16
CA PRO A 177 7.52 -47.21 20.73
C PRO A 177 7.34 -47.46 19.23
N LEU A 178 6.55 -46.63 18.55
CA LEU A 178 6.20 -46.83 17.14
C LEU A 178 7.22 -46.16 16.21
N THR A 179 7.66 -46.94 15.23
CA THR A 179 8.70 -46.58 14.26
C THR A 179 8.06 -46.41 12.89
N PHE A 180 7.89 -45.16 12.45
CA PHE A 180 7.29 -44.81 11.16
C PHE A 180 8.37 -44.48 10.13
N GLN A 181 8.18 -44.89 8.88
CA GLN A 181 9.00 -44.42 7.77
C GLN A 181 8.31 -43.21 7.14
N GLN A 182 9.01 -42.08 7.05
CA GLN A 182 8.52 -40.87 6.38
C GLN A 182 9.53 -40.39 5.33
N PRO A 183 9.08 -39.84 4.18
CA PRO A 183 9.98 -39.23 3.21
C PRO A 183 10.56 -37.94 3.79
N ILE A 184 11.88 -37.90 3.97
CA ILE A 184 12.64 -36.71 4.38
C ILE A 184 13.33 -36.13 3.14
N GLN A 185 13.30 -34.81 2.99
CA GLN A 185 14.02 -34.08 1.93
C GLN A 185 15.52 -34.44 1.93
N CYS A 186 16.07 -34.75 0.76
CA CYS A 186 17.45 -35.20 0.64
C CYS A 186 18.42 -34.02 0.79
N ARG A 187 19.04 -33.87 1.97
CA ARG A 187 20.06 -32.86 2.34
C ARG A 187 21.35 -32.82 1.48
N GLU A 188 21.39 -33.54 0.37
CA GLU A 188 22.53 -33.58 -0.56
C GLU A 188 22.18 -32.96 -1.93
N CYS A 189 20.88 -32.72 -2.18
CA CYS A 189 20.35 -31.99 -3.34
C CYS A 189 19.18 -31.06 -2.97
N ASP A 190 18.95 -30.86 -1.67
CA ASP A 190 17.86 -30.08 -1.05
C ASP A 190 16.48 -30.25 -1.71
N GLY A 191 16.19 -31.48 -2.15
CA GLY A 191 14.92 -31.85 -2.79
C GLY A 191 14.92 -31.83 -4.32
N GLU A 192 15.90 -31.19 -4.98
CA GLU A 192 15.95 -31.06 -6.45
C GLU A 192 16.18 -32.39 -7.18
N GLY A 193 16.62 -33.45 -6.47
CA GLY A 193 16.93 -34.76 -7.06
C GLY A 193 18.22 -34.81 -7.87
N GLU A 194 18.69 -33.68 -8.39
CA GLU A 194 19.96 -33.53 -9.11
C GLU A 194 20.93 -32.59 -8.37
N ILE A 195 22.23 -32.71 -8.66
CA ILE A 195 23.30 -31.88 -8.11
C ILE A 195 24.21 -31.34 -9.22
N ILE A 196 24.86 -30.21 -8.94
CA ILE A 196 25.88 -29.62 -9.82
C ILE A 196 27.26 -29.90 -9.19
N ALA A 197 28.11 -30.65 -9.89
CA ALA A 197 29.47 -30.92 -9.42
C ALA A 197 30.26 -29.61 -9.27
N HIS A 198 31.04 -29.46 -8.19
CA HIS A 198 31.69 -28.18 -7.85
C HIS A 198 32.58 -27.60 -8.96
N LYS A 199 33.21 -28.45 -9.78
CA LYS A 199 34.04 -28.02 -10.93
C LYS A 199 33.22 -27.50 -12.12
N ASP A 200 31.95 -27.89 -12.20
CA ASP A 200 31.01 -27.61 -13.29
C ASP A 200 29.94 -26.54 -12.93
N LYS A 201 29.98 -26.00 -11.71
CA LYS A 201 29.22 -24.80 -11.28
C LYS A 201 29.55 -23.58 -12.16
N CYS A 202 28.55 -22.80 -12.53
CA CYS A 202 28.72 -21.55 -13.28
C CYS A 202 29.68 -20.57 -12.57
N HIS A 203 30.43 -19.78 -13.34
CA HIS A 203 31.39 -18.81 -12.80
C HIS A 203 30.75 -17.53 -12.26
N LEU A 204 29.55 -17.13 -12.71
CA LEU A 204 28.83 -15.95 -12.21
C LEU A 204 27.89 -16.26 -11.04
N CYS A 205 27.03 -17.28 -11.18
CA CYS A 205 26.00 -17.59 -10.17
C CYS A 205 26.37 -18.73 -9.22
N HIS A 206 27.56 -19.32 -9.36
CA HIS A 206 28.07 -20.40 -8.51
C HIS A 206 27.15 -21.62 -8.30
N GLY A 207 26.13 -21.80 -9.14
CA GLY A 207 25.11 -22.86 -9.05
C GLY A 207 23.68 -22.32 -8.97
N ASP A 208 23.50 -21.12 -8.41
CA ASP A 208 22.23 -20.59 -7.90
C ASP A 208 21.26 -20.11 -9.00
N GLN A 209 21.62 -20.28 -10.27
CA GLN A 209 20.83 -19.99 -11.48
C GLN A 209 20.47 -18.51 -11.73
N ILE A 210 20.47 -17.65 -10.71
CA ILE A 210 20.23 -16.21 -10.78
C ILE A 210 21.50 -15.39 -10.55
N VAL A 211 21.48 -14.11 -10.94
CA VAL A 211 22.47 -13.09 -10.56
C VAL A 211 21.75 -11.81 -10.16
N GLU A 212 22.41 -10.95 -9.38
CA GLU A 212 21.90 -9.61 -9.08
C GLU A 212 22.36 -8.62 -10.16
N GLU A 213 21.46 -7.73 -10.59
CA GLU A 213 21.65 -6.71 -11.62
C GLU A 213 21.14 -5.37 -11.08
N GLU A 214 21.91 -4.30 -11.27
CA GLU A 214 21.45 -2.93 -11.06
C GLU A 214 20.70 -2.43 -12.28
N LYS A 215 19.48 -1.94 -12.06
CA LYS A 215 18.59 -1.48 -13.12
C LYS A 215 18.17 -0.04 -12.84
N ASN A 216 18.45 0.83 -13.80
CA ASN A 216 17.92 2.19 -13.82
C ASN A 216 16.55 2.19 -14.52
N LEU A 217 15.60 2.94 -13.95
CA LEU A 217 14.29 3.24 -14.53
C LEU A 217 14.11 4.76 -14.59
N ASP A 218 13.90 5.29 -15.78
CA ASP A 218 13.64 6.72 -15.97
C ASP A 218 12.16 7.00 -15.71
N VAL A 219 11.88 7.76 -14.65
CA VAL A 219 10.54 8.06 -14.15
C VAL A 219 10.15 9.46 -14.60
N VAL A 220 9.31 9.54 -15.64
CA VAL A 220 8.73 10.81 -16.10
C VAL A 220 7.61 11.24 -15.15
N ILE A 221 7.85 12.32 -14.42
CA ILE A 221 6.91 12.98 -13.50
C ILE A 221 6.26 14.13 -14.27
N LEU A 222 4.94 14.09 -14.44
CA LEU A 222 4.21 15.12 -15.19
C LEU A 222 3.64 16.20 -14.26
N PRO A 223 3.51 17.46 -14.73
CA PRO A 223 2.90 18.56 -13.98
C PRO A 223 1.56 18.20 -13.37
N GLY A 224 1.42 18.37 -12.06
CA GLY A 224 0.18 18.11 -11.32
C GLY A 224 0.04 16.70 -10.73
N TYR A 225 1.05 15.83 -10.84
CA TYR A 225 1.02 14.51 -10.17
C TYR A 225 0.66 14.65 -8.67
N SER A 226 -0.25 13.79 -8.21
CA SER A 226 -0.72 13.74 -6.82
C SER A 226 0.18 12.84 -5.96
N ASN A 227 0.24 13.14 -4.66
CA ASN A 227 0.92 12.28 -3.70
C ASN A 227 0.28 10.87 -3.69
N GLY A 228 1.09 9.83 -3.61
CA GLY A 228 0.65 8.43 -3.68
C GLY A 228 0.35 7.90 -5.09
N LYS A 229 0.62 8.68 -6.16
CA LYS A 229 0.49 8.20 -7.56
C LYS A 229 1.43 7.02 -7.80
N LYS A 230 0.94 5.97 -8.46
CA LYS A 230 1.71 4.76 -8.80
C LYS A 230 1.99 4.67 -10.30
N ILE A 231 3.27 4.71 -10.66
CA ILE A 231 3.77 4.59 -12.05
C ILE A 231 4.22 3.15 -12.27
N LYS A 232 3.77 2.50 -13.35
CA LYS A 232 3.90 1.05 -13.54
C LYS A 232 4.92 0.68 -14.61
N PHE A 233 6.00 0.03 -14.19
CA PHE A 233 6.98 -0.63 -15.05
C PHE A 233 6.65 -2.12 -15.13
N ARG A 234 6.44 -2.64 -16.35
CA ARG A 234 6.00 -4.02 -16.57
C ARG A 234 7.19 -4.96 -16.61
N ALA A 235 7.10 -6.12 -15.97
CA ALA A 235 8.09 -7.20 -16.07
C ALA A 235 9.53 -6.84 -15.62
N GLU A 236 9.75 -5.71 -14.96
CA GLU A 236 11.08 -5.25 -14.54
C GLU A 236 11.52 -5.78 -13.15
N ASN A 237 10.63 -6.42 -12.38
CA ASN A 237 10.97 -6.96 -11.06
C ASN A 237 11.77 -8.29 -11.16
N ASN A 238 12.17 -8.85 -10.01
CA ASN A 238 12.86 -10.12 -9.89
C ASN A 238 12.31 -11.22 -10.83
N GLN A 239 13.21 -11.80 -11.62
CA GLN A 239 12.96 -12.89 -12.56
C GLN A 239 13.47 -14.21 -11.96
N LEU A 240 12.63 -15.24 -12.00
CA LEU A 240 12.95 -16.59 -11.53
C LEU A 240 12.80 -17.58 -12.70
N SER A 241 13.52 -18.70 -12.65
CA SER A 241 13.49 -19.71 -13.71
C SER A 241 12.07 -20.25 -13.90
N GLY A 242 11.53 -20.18 -15.12
CA GLY A 242 10.17 -20.63 -15.47
C GLY A 242 9.02 -19.69 -15.07
N ILE A 243 9.27 -18.63 -14.31
CA ILE A 243 8.26 -17.68 -13.81
C ILE A 243 8.34 -16.37 -14.60
N GLU A 244 7.20 -15.76 -14.96
CA GLU A 244 7.20 -14.44 -15.60
C GLU A 244 7.45 -13.34 -14.56
N PRO A 245 8.40 -12.42 -14.76
CA PRO A 245 8.78 -11.43 -13.75
C PRO A 245 7.62 -10.50 -13.38
N GLY A 246 7.65 -10.05 -12.12
CA GLY A 246 6.65 -9.14 -11.56
C GLY A 246 6.69 -7.73 -12.16
N ASP A 247 5.67 -6.93 -11.84
CA ASP A 247 5.67 -5.51 -12.16
C ASP A 247 6.38 -4.72 -11.04
N VAL A 248 7.02 -3.60 -11.39
CA VAL A 248 7.53 -2.62 -10.43
C VAL A 248 6.60 -1.41 -10.46
N TYR A 249 6.19 -0.95 -9.28
CA TYR A 249 5.41 0.27 -9.10
C TYR A 249 6.26 1.32 -8.39
N ILE A 250 6.59 2.40 -9.08
CA ILE A 250 7.16 3.58 -8.42
C ILE A 250 6.01 4.35 -7.76
N LEU A 251 6.09 4.54 -6.45
CA LEU A 251 5.14 5.32 -5.65
C LEU A 251 5.70 6.73 -5.47
N ILE A 252 5.01 7.74 -5.98
CA ILE A 252 5.38 9.14 -5.78
C ILE A 252 5.04 9.54 -4.33
N GLU A 253 6.04 9.88 -3.55
CA GLU A 253 5.91 10.41 -2.19
C GLU A 253 6.31 11.89 -2.17
N GLN A 254 5.36 12.77 -1.89
CA GLN A 254 5.58 14.21 -1.87
C GLN A 254 6.36 14.63 -0.61
N GLU A 255 7.49 15.30 -0.78
CA GLU A 255 8.25 15.87 0.34
C GLU A 255 7.58 17.14 0.93
N LYS A 256 7.94 17.46 2.18
CA LYS A 256 7.42 18.64 2.89
C LYS A 256 8.19 19.90 2.47
N HIS A 257 7.58 20.74 1.64
CA HIS A 257 8.16 22.04 1.28
C HIS A 257 8.01 23.05 2.44
N PRO A 258 9.03 23.85 2.79
CA PRO A 258 9.00 24.74 3.97
C PRO A 258 7.98 25.90 3.92
N ILE A 259 7.57 26.35 2.73
CA ILE A 259 6.66 27.51 2.57
C ILE A 259 5.25 27.09 2.15
N PHE A 260 5.14 26.02 1.35
CA PHE A 260 3.92 25.62 0.64
C PHE A 260 3.42 24.26 1.14
N GLU A 261 2.17 24.21 1.58
CA GLU A 261 1.50 23.00 2.07
C GLU A 261 0.34 22.66 1.11
N ARG A 262 0.33 21.47 0.51
CA ARG A 262 -0.71 21.06 -0.45
C ARG A 262 -1.91 20.47 0.30
N ILE A 263 -3.00 21.23 0.45
CA ILE A 263 -4.23 20.76 1.12
C ILE A 263 -4.99 19.78 0.21
N ASN A 264 -5.24 20.20 -1.03
CA ASN A 264 -6.10 19.51 -1.98
C ASN A 264 -5.29 19.02 -3.20
N GLU A 265 -5.93 18.36 -4.16
CA GLU A 265 -5.25 17.98 -5.40
C GLU A 265 -4.71 19.19 -6.19
N HIS A 266 -5.37 20.35 -6.09
CA HIS A 266 -5.05 21.55 -6.88
C HIS A 266 -4.70 22.79 -6.04
N ASP A 267 -5.06 22.85 -4.75
CA ASP A 267 -4.85 24.06 -3.93
C ASP A 267 -3.57 24.00 -3.09
N LEU A 268 -2.90 25.15 -2.99
CA LEU A 268 -1.73 25.36 -2.14
C LEU A 268 -2.08 26.25 -0.96
N LEU A 269 -1.51 25.97 0.21
CA LEU A 269 -1.55 26.81 1.40
C LEU A 269 -0.17 27.41 1.67
N ILE A 270 -0.15 28.68 2.06
CA ILE A 270 0.99 29.31 2.73
C ILE A 270 0.54 29.92 4.05
N LYS A 271 1.46 30.02 5.01
CA LYS A 271 1.25 30.71 6.30
C LYS A 271 2.09 31.99 6.29
N MET A 272 1.45 33.14 6.12
CA MET A 272 2.13 34.44 6.04
C MET A 272 2.01 35.18 7.37
N LYS A 273 3.16 35.50 7.98
CA LYS A 273 3.26 36.43 9.11
C LYS A 273 3.22 37.87 8.62
N ILE A 274 2.28 38.66 9.12
CA ILE A 274 2.14 40.10 8.86
C ILE A 274 2.08 40.86 10.18
N ASN A 275 2.57 42.09 10.19
CA ASN A 275 2.48 42.95 11.37
C ASN A 275 1.03 43.47 11.56
N LEU A 276 0.65 43.81 12.79
CA LEU A 276 -0.64 44.47 13.07
C LEU A 276 -0.88 45.72 12.20
N ASN A 277 0.17 46.49 11.86
CA ASN A 277 0.03 47.63 10.94
C ASN A 277 -0.35 47.17 9.53
N GLU A 278 0.33 46.16 8.97
CA GLU A 278 0.05 45.60 7.63
C GLU A 278 -1.34 44.92 7.57
N SER A 279 -1.80 44.36 8.68
CA SER A 279 -3.16 43.83 8.87
C SER A 279 -4.23 44.92 8.77
N LEU A 280 -3.95 46.15 9.23
CA LEU A 280 -4.91 47.26 9.28
C LEU A 280 -4.80 48.22 8.08
N THR A 281 -3.59 48.52 7.60
CA THR A 281 -3.33 49.49 6.51
C THR A 281 -3.11 48.84 5.15
N GLY A 282 -3.33 47.53 5.04
CA GLY A 282 -2.97 46.75 3.86
C GLY A 282 -1.45 46.65 3.63
N PHE A 283 -1.07 45.88 2.60
CA PHE A 283 0.33 45.64 2.27
C PHE A 283 0.52 45.23 0.81
N LYS A 284 1.78 45.26 0.34
CA LYS A 284 2.22 44.68 -0.94
C LYS A 284 3.45 43.82 -0.69
N ARG A 285 3.42 42.53 -1.07
CA ARG A 285 4.50 41.57 -0.82
C ARG A 285 4.68 40.63 -2.00
N THR A 286 5.92 40.37 -2.40
CA THR A 286 6.25 39.36 -3.41
C THR A 286 6.50 38.00 -2.74
N ILE A 287 6.06 36.93 -3.40
CA ILE A 287 6.37 35.55 -3.04
C ILE A 287 6.94 34.85 -4.27
N GLN A 288 7.99 34.06 -4.09
CA GLN A 288 8.51 33.18 -5.13
C GLN A 288 7.64 31.92 -5.23
N HIS A 289 7.11 31.64 -6.42
CA HIS A 289 6.28 30.46 -6.69
C HIS A 289 7.15 29.24 -7.05
N LEU A 290 6.51 28.08 -7.22
CA LEU A 290 7.14 26.78 -7.52
C LEU A 290 7.79 26.73 -8.91
N ASP A 291 7.41 27.62 -9.84
CA ASP A 291 8.07 27.86 -11.12
C ASP A 291 9.22 28.90 -11.04
N GLY A 292 9.50 29.42 -9.84
CA GLY A 292 10.49 30.45 -9.60
C GLY A 292 10.03 31.89 -9.92
N ARG A 293 8.82 32.11 -10.45
CA ARG A 293 8.31 33.47 -10.71
C ARG A 293 7.95 34.18 -9.42
N TYR A 294 8.03 35.52 -9.41
CA TYR A 294 7.53 36.32 -8.29
C TYR A 294 6.07 36.72 -8.50
N VAL A 295 5.19 36.26 -7.61
CA VAL A 295 3.79 36.67 -7.54
C VAL A 295 3.69 37.85 -6.57
N LEU A 296 3.18 38.99 -7.05
CA LEU A 296 2.87 40.14 -6.20
C LEU A 296 1.48 39.93 -5.57
N ILE A 297 1.45 39.88 -4.25
CA ILE A 297 0.22 39.88 -3.45
C ILE A 297 0.03 41.29 -2.91
N GLU A 298 -1.09 41.90 -3.28
CA GLU A 298 -1.54 43.20 -2.82
C GLU A 298 -2.87 43.03 -2.08
N HIS A 299 -2.96 43.62 -0.89
CA HIS A 299 -4.19 43.68 -0.10
C HIS A 299 -4.50 45.14 0.25
N PRO A 300 -5.72 45.64 -0.03
CA PRO A 300 -6.02 47.08 0.02
C PRO A 300 -6.17 47.62 1.46
N PRO A 301 -5.97 48.95 1.66
CA PRO A 301 -5.86 49.58 2.98
C PRO A 301 -7.18 49.78 3.73
N ASP A 302 -8.31 49.37 3.14
CA ASP A 302 -9.67 49.60 3.61
C ASP A 302 -10.33 48.35 4.25
N HIS A 303 -9.69 47.18 4.13
CA HIS A 303 -10.21 45.91 4.64
C HIS A 303 -9.24 45.30 5.68
N PRO A 304 -9.54 45.30 6.99
CA PRO A 304 -8.63 44.70 7.97
C PRO A 304 -8.53 43.17 7.82
N ILE A 305 -7.32 42.62 7.99
CA ILE A 305 -7.04 41.18 7.98
C ILE A 305 -7.06 40.66 9.41
N ALA A 306 -8.07 39.88 9.77
CA ALA A 306 -8.15 39.24 11.08
C ALA A 306 -7.09 38.11 11.24
N PRO A 307 -6.59 37.86 12.46
CA PRO A 307 -5.70 36.73 12.75
C PRO A 307 -6.34 35.39 12.33
N ASN A 308 -5.53 34.49 11.77
CA ASN A 308 -5.94 33.22 11.17
C ASN A 308 -6.96 33.31 10.02
N SER A 309 -7.28 34.51 9.51
CA SER A 309 -8.14 34.62 8.33
C SER A 309 -7.43 34.08 7.09
N MET A 310 -8.21 33.45 6.21
CA MET A 310 -7.74 32.93 4.92
C MET A 310 -8.21 33.83 3.78
N LYS A 311 -7.30 34.14 2.85
CA LYS A 311 -7.62 34.75 1.54
C LYS A 311 -7.15 33.80 0.44
N LYS A 312 -7.69 33.94 -0.78
CA LYS A 312 -7.27 33.15 -1.95
C LYS A 312 -6.77 34.04 -3.08
N VAL A 313 -5.71 33.61 -3.75
CA VAL A 313 -5.17 34.19 -4.98
C VAL A 313 -5.46 33.21 -6.12
N PRO A 314 -6.28 33.58 -7.11
CA PRO A 314 -6.79 32.63 -8.10
C PRO A 314 -5.74 32.24 -9.14
N ASN A 315 -5.78 30.98 -9.62
CA ASN A 315 -4.86 30.43 -10.62
C ASN A 315 -3.37 30.43 -10.18
N GLN A 316 -3.13 30.16 -8.89
CA GLN A 316 -1.79 30.13 -8.27
C GLN A 316 -1.55 28.86 -7.41
N GLY A 317 -2.46 27.90 -7.46
CA GLY A 317 -2.27 26.55 -6.90
C GLY A 317 -1.50 25.63 -7.84
N MET A 318 -1.57 24.32 -7.57
CA MET A 318 -1.03 23.25 -8.41
C MET A 318 -1.82 23.12 -9.73
N THR A 319 -1.14 22.70 -10.79
CA THR A 319 -1.75 22.34 -12.08
C THR A 319 -2.53 21.02 -11.97
N SER A 320 -3.66 20.91 -12.67
CA SER A 320 -4.48 19.69 -12.78
C SER A 320 -4.10 18.86 -14.00
N MET A 321 -3.77 17.58 -13.79
CA MET A 321 -3.38 16.63 -14.86
C MET A 321 -4.42 16.48 -15.99
N GLU A 322 -5.72 16.52 -15.67
CA GLU A 322 -6.77 16.18 -16.64
C GLU A 322 -7.19 17.39 -17.48
N THR A 323 -7.23 18.57 -16.87
CA THR A 323 -7.84 19.78 -17.44
C THR A 323 -6.87 20.95 -17.59
N HIS A 324 -5.62 20.80 -17.13
CA HIS A 324 -4.52 21.77 -17.26
C HIS A 324 -4.80 23.16 -16.63
N HIS A 325 -5.89 23.30 -15.87
CA HIS A 325 -6.12 24.47 -15.02
C HIS A 325 -5.19 24.44 -13.80
N THR A 326 -4.85 25.61 -13.27
CA THR A 326 -4.21 25.75 -11.95
C THR A 326 -5.28 26.00 -10.89
N GLY A 327 -5.14 25.40 -9.71
CA GLY A 327 -5.99 25.69 -8.56
C GLY A 327 -5.69 27.06 -7.93
N ASP A 328 -6.11 27.26 -6.69
CA ASP A 328 -5.91 28.53 -5.98
C ASP A 328 -4.75 28.45 -4.96
N LEU A 329 -4.10 29.60 -4.71
CA LEU A 329 -3.19 29.77 -3.58
C LEU A 329 -3.95 30.38 -2.40
N ILE A 330 -4.12 29.61 -1.35
CA ILE A 330 -4.71 30.01 -0.08
C ILE A 330 -3.61 30.58 0.83
N ILE A 331 -3.86 31.74 1.40
CA ILE A 331 -2.96 32.43 2.33
C ILE A 331 -3.65 32.50 3.68
N GLN A 332 -3.13 31.75 4.67
CA GLN A 332 -3.49 31.93 6.07
C GLN A 332 -2.61 33.04 6.67
N PHE A 333 -3.24 34.05 7.25
CA PHE A 333 -2.53 35.17 7.88
C PHE A 333 -2.35 34.97 9.37
N ASP A 334 -1.10 35.00 9.81
CA ASP A 334 -0.72 35.13 11.22
C ASP A 334 -0.38 36.61 11.48
N VAL A 335 -0.95 37.20 12.54
CA VAL A 335 -0.85 38.65 12.79
C VAL A 335 0.00 38.88 14.03
N GLU A 336 1.23 39.34 13.81
CA GLU A 336 2.18 39.63 14.89
C GLU A 336 1.87 41.00 15.49
N PHE A 337 1.51 40.97 16.78
CA PHE A 337 1.26 42.17 17.57
C PHE A 337 2.58 42.82 18.02
N PRO A 338 2.64 44.15 18.20
CA PRO A 338 3.82 44.82 18.73
C PRO A 338 4.24 44.24 20.09
N PRO A 339 5.55 44.10 20.37
CA PRO A 339 6.03 43.60 21.65
C PRO A 339 5.62 44.53 22.80
N ILE A 340 5.46 43.99 24.01
CA ILE A 340 4.85 44.67 25.17
C ILE A 340 5.53 46.03 25.44
N ASN A 341 6.86 46.11 25.33
CA ASN A 341 7.65 47.33 25.53
C ASN A 341 7.25 48.50 24.61
N PHE A 342 6.67 48.24 23.43
CA PHE A 342 6.15 49.28 22.54
C PHE A 342 5.09 50.17 23.22
N PHE A 343 4.26 49.61 24.08
CA PHE A 343 3.16 50.31 24.74
C PHE A 343 3.58 51.12 25.98
N HIS A 344 4.82 50.93 26.48
CA HIS A 344 5.34 51.71 27.61
C HIS A 344 5.82 53.13 27.21
N HIS A 345 6.05 53.37 25.91
CA HIS A 345 6.61 54.63 25.44
C HIS A 345 5.54 55.59 24.89
N SER A 346 5.13 56.55 25.73
CA SER A 346 4.26 57.70 25.41
C SER A 346 2.79 57.41 25.09
N ASN A 347 2.03 58.45 24.76
CA ASN A 347 0.56 58.50 24.64
C ASN A 347 -0.03 57.70 23.45
N ILE A 348 0.63 56.62 23.02
CA ILE A 348 0.18 55.74 21.94
C ILE A 348 -1.19 55.12 22.27
N ILE A 349 -1.39 54.67 23.52
CA ILE A 349 -2.66 54.07 23.97
C ILE A 349 -3.82 55.06 23.79
N GLN A 350 -3.67 56.30 24.27
CA GLN A 350 -4.69 57.36 24.13
C GLN A 350 -5.01 57.68 22.66
N LYS A 351 -4.00 57.65 21.78
CA LYS A 351 -4.20 57.83 20.34
C LYS A 351 -4.96 56.67 19.73
N LEU A 352 -4.63 55.42 20.07
CA LEU A 352 -5.35 54.23 19.61
C LEU A 352 -6.81 54.23 20.09
N GLU A 353 -7.07 54.61 21.33
CA GLU A 353 -8.44 54.76 21.86
C GLU A 353 -9.26 55.85 21.16
N SER A 354 -8.61 56.87 20.57
CA SER A 354 -9.29 57.91 19.77
C SER A 354 -9.53 57.52 18.30
N ILE A 355 -8.91 56.44 17.82
CA ILE A 355 -8.96 55.99 16.41
C ILE A 355 -9.82 54.73 16.25
N LEU A 356 -9.79 53.84 17.24
CA LEU A 356 -10.54 52.59 17.25
C LEU A 356 -12.00 52.81 17.70
N PRO A 357 -12.94 51.91 17.34
CA PRO A 357 -14.31 51.99 17.82
C PRO A 357 -14.37 51.95 19.36
N ALA A 358 -15.31 52.71 19.92
CA ALA A 358 -15.45 52.86 21.37
C ALA A 358 -15.62 51.50 22.08
N LYS A 359 -14.94 51.35 23.22
CA LYS A 359 -15.07 50.17 24.09
C LYS A 359 -16.55 49.95 24.48
N PRO A 360 -17.05 48.71 24.49
CA PRO A 360 -18.42 48.43 24.91
C PRO A 360 -18.62 48.90 26.36
N VAL A 361 -19.79 49.49 26.65
CA VAL A 361 -20.12 49.95 27.99
C VAL A 361 -20.16 48.75 28.94
N LEU A 362 -19.46 48.85 30.06
CA LEU A 362 -19.46 47.82 31.10
C LEU A 362 -20.84 47.77 31.77
N ASN A 363 -21.63 46.76 31.43
CA ASN A 363 -22.83 46.37 32.18
C ASN A 363 -22.39 45.68 33.49
N VAL A 364 -21.88 46.47 34.43
CA VAL A 364 -21.57 46.01 35.79
C VAL A 364 -22.89 45.65 36.47
N ALA A 365 -23.08 44.38 36.83
CA ALA A 365 -24.19 43.98 37.68
C ALA A 365 -24.04 44.65 39.05
N SER A 366 -25.15 45.13 39.64
CA SER A 366 -25.17 46.01 40.83
C SER A 366 -24.66 45.39 42.14
N GLU A 367 -24.12 44.17 42.08
CA GLU A 367 -23.63 43.37 43.21
C GLU A 367 -22.14 43.03 43.08
N VAL A 368 -21.46 43.47 42.02
CA VAL A 368 -20.02 43.22 41.81
C VAL A 368 -19.19 44.18 42.67
N ASN A 369 -18.47 43.64 43.65
CA ASN A 369 -17.53 44.41 44.48
C ASN A 369 -16.29 44.80 43.65
N LEU A 370 -16.17 46.07 43.27
CA LEU A 370 -15.08 46.57 42.42
C LEU A 370 -13.70 46.50 43.09
N ASP A 371 -13.65 46.45 44.42
CA ASP A 371 -12.41 46.31 45.19
C ASP A 371 -11.80 44.89 45.11
N GLU A 372 -12.56 43.91 44.58
CA GLU A 372 -12.14 42.51 44.37
C GLU A 372 -11.81 42.21 42.88
N ALA A 373 -11.44 43.24 42.11
CA ALA A 373 -11.15 43.11 40.67
C ALA A 373 -9.88 42.28 40.36
N SER A 374 -10.05 40.98 40.14
CA SER A 374 -9.00 40.05 39.72
C SER A 374 -8.28 40.50 38.44
N SER A 375 -6.98 40.77 38.54
CA SER A 375 -6.12 41.04 37.39
C SER A 375 -5.81 39.77 36.60
N MET A 376 -5.84 39.86 35.27
CA MET A 376 -5.42 38.76 34.39
C MET A 376 -3.90 38.65 34.35
N ILE A 377 -3.39 37.42 34.38
CA ILE A 377 -1.95 37.09 34.32
C ILE A 377 -1.75 36.10 33.16
N ASP A 378 -0.59 36.18 32.48
CA ASP A 378 -0.21 35.23 31.43
C ASP A 378 -0.19 33.79 31.97
N HIS A 379 -1.09 32.93 31.50
CA HIS A 379 -1.22 31.53 31.92
C HIS A 379 0.06 30.69 31.72
N HIS A 380 1.02 31.17 30.92
CA HIS A 380 2.31 30.54 30.66
C HIS A 380 3.50 31.22 31.37
N LYS A 381 3.25 32.02 32.42
CA LYS A 381 4.28 32.65 33.27
C LYS A 381 4.07 32.40 34.76
N GLU A 382 3.78 31.15 35.14
CA GLU A 382 3.99 30.67 36.51
C GLU A 382 5.50 30.50 36.76
N PRO A 383 6.13 31.28 37.67
CA PRO A 383 7.52 31.02 38.06
C PRO A 383 7.58 29.80 38.99
N HIS A 384 8.19 28.70 38.54
CA HIS A 384 8.40 27.51 39.38
C HIS A 384 9.36 27.79 40.56
N SER A 385 8.84 28.35 41.65
CA SER A 385 9.56 28.63 42.90
C SER A 385 9.29 27.59 43.99
N ASN A 386 9.19 26.31 43.60
CA ASN A 386 8.94 25.21 44.53
C ASN A 386 10.22 24.89 45.35
N LYS A 387 10.49 25.65 46.42
CA LYS A 387 11.53 25.34 47.43
C LYS A 387 11.26 25.97 48.80
N HIS A 388 11.12 25.10 49.81
CA HIS A 388 11.22 25.31 51.26
C HIS A 388 10.55 26.54 51.92
N ARG A 389 9.49 26.26 52.71
CA ARG A 389 9.42 26.78 54.09
C ARG A 389 8.68 25.83 55.03
N ALA A 390 9.38 24.82 55.53
CA ALA A 390 8.95 24.12 56.74
C ALA A 390 9.50 24.85 57.97
N GLN A 391 8.65 25.18 58.95
CA GLN A 391 8.99 25.06 60.38
C GLN A 391 7.81 25.31 61.33
N LYS A 392 7.69 24.41 62.32
CA LYS A 392 7.10 24.58 63.66
C LYS A 392 5.61 24.96 63.78
N ALA A 393 4.80 23.91 63.96
CA ALA A 393 4.06 23.72 65.21
C ALA A 393 4.60 22.46 65.91
N TYR A 394 4.28 22.24 67.19
CA TYR A 394 4.77 21.15 68.05
C TYR A 394 3.59 20.39 68.69
N ASN A 395 3.84 19.17 69.21
CA ASN A 395 2.90 18.29 69.94
C ASN A 395 1.76 17.71 69.06
N ASP A 396 1.22 16.49 69.25
CA ASP A 396 1.48 15.30 70.11
C ASP A 396 0.73 14.09 69.48
N THR A 397 0.94 12.79 69.73
CA THR A 397 1.82 11.98 70.63
C THR A 397 1.91 10.54 70.05
N ASN A 398 2.92 9.75 70.47
CA ASN A 398 3.07 8.28 70.30
C ASN A 398 3.25 7.76 68.84
N GLU A 399 3.80 6.57 68.54
CA GLU A 399 4.28 5.45 69.38
C GLU A 399 5.46 4.69 68.70
N GLU A 400 6.47 4.33 69.49
CA GLU A 400 7.27 3.08 69.49
C GLU A 400 7.84 2.39 68.20
N ASN A 401 9.19 2.25 68.21
CA ASN A 401 9.99 1.00 68.10
C ASN A 401 10.84 0.64 66.86
N ASP A 402 11.97 -0.01 67.22
CA ASP A 402 12.87 -0.95 66.53
C ASP A 402 13.76 -0.47 65.36
N ASP A 403 14.98 -0.04 65.74
CA ASP A 403 16.28 -0.71 65.46
C ASP A 403 16.44 -1.54 64.16
N ASP A 404 17.47 -1.20 63.36
CA ASP A 404 18.70 -2.01 63.33
C ASP A 404 19.85 -1.25 62.62
N ASP A 405 21.10 -1.54 63.01
CA ASP A 405 22.32 -1.07 62.34
C ASP A 405 22.64 -1.93 61.10
N ASP A 406 23.36 -1.37 60.12
CA ASP A 406 24.61 -2.01 59.66
C ASP A 406 25.46 -1.03 58.82
N GLN A 407 26.72 -0.85 59.22
CA GLN A 407 27.74 -0.20 58.39
C GLN A 407 28.55 -1.26 57.65
N TYR A 408 28.75 -1.08 56.35
CA TYR A 408 29.99 -1.54 55.71
C TYR A 408 30.63 -0.38 54.96
N VAL A 409 31.93 -0.24 55.20
CA VAL A 409 32.85 0.72 54.63
C VAL A 409 33.87 -0.09 53.82
N ASP A 410 34.88 0.58 53.27
CA ASP A 410 36.11 0.02 52.71
C ASP A 410 35.95 -0.58 51.29
N ASP A 411 36.91 -0.43 50.37
CA ASP A 411 37.82 0.69 50.01
C ASP A 411 38.57 0.25 48.71
N ASP A 412 39.46 1.09 48.17
CA ASP A 412 40.57 0.72 47.26
C ASP A 412 40.21 0.15 45.84
N ASP A 413 41.01 0.27 44.78
CA ASP A 413 42.27 1.03 44.54
C ASP A 413 42.47 1.25 43.00
N ASP A 414 43.48 2.06 42.64
CA ASP A 414 44.37 1.97 41.45
C ASP A 414 43.76 1.70 40.03
N ASP A 415 43.79 2.66 39.09
CA ASP A 415 44.92 3.15 38.24
C ASP A 415 44.97 2.47 36.86
N ASP A 416 44.96 3.29 35.78
CA ASP A 416 46.04 3.37 34.78
C ASP A 416 45.74 4.46 33.71
N ASP A 417 46.79 4.98 33.06
CA ASP A 417 46.78 6.16 32.15
C ASP A 417 46.89 5.77 30.65
N ASP A 418 47.43 6.67 29.83
CA ASP A 418 47.86 6.55 28.42
C ASP A 418 46.77 6.65 27.32
N THR A 419 46.43 7.91 27.04
CA THR A 419 46.51 8.56 25.72
C THR A 419 46.62 7.69 24.44
N ASP A 420 45.77 7.98 23.44
CA ASP A 420 46.22 8.79 22.29
C ASP A 420 45.05 9.36 21.44
N GLN A 421 45.27 10.44 20.68
CA GLN A 421 44.33 10.93 19.66
C GLN A 421 45.02 11.31 18.33
N PRO A 422 44.39 11.02 17.17
CA PRO A 422 45.10 11.04 15.89
C PRO A 422 45.29 12.43 15.30
N GLN A 423 46.48 12.69 14.73
CA GLN A 423 46.71 13.86 13.89
C GLN A 423 46.15 13.68 12.47
N VAL A 424 45.56 14.76 11.95
CA VAL A 424 45.05 14.86 10.58
C VAL A 424 46.15 15.27 9.61
N HIS A 425 46.21 14.63 8.44
CA HIS A 425 47.06 15.06 7.33
C HIS A 425 46.21 15.48 6.13
N ALA A 426 46.12 16.79 5.90
CA ALA A 426 45.67 17.35 4.63
C ALA A 426 46.84 17.38 3.64
N CYS A 427 46.55 17.21 2.35
CA CYS A 427 47.51 17.42 1.27
C CYS A 427 46.83 18.18 0.13
N GLN A 428 47.44 19.27 -0.32
CA GLN A 428 46.96 20.09 -1.44
C GLN A 428 47.87 19.89 -2.65
N THR A 429 47.22 19.67 -3.80
CA THR A 429 47.65 20.06 -5.16
C THR A 429 49.15 20.09 -5.49
N HIS A 430 49.55 19.26 -6.45
CA HIS A 430 50.00 19.84 -7.71
C HIS A 430 49.71 18.96 -8.94
#